data_AF-A0AAW9HC57-F1
#
_entry.id   AF-A0AAW9HC57-F1
#
_cell.length_a   1.000
_cell.length_b   1.000
_cell.length_c   1.000
_cell.angle_alpha   90.00
_cell.angle_beta   90.00
_cell.angle_gamma   90.00
#
_symmetry.space_group_name_H-M   'P 1'
#
loop_
_entity.id
_entity.type
_entity.pdbx_description
1 polymer ?
#
loop_
_entity_poly.entity_id
_entity_poly.type
_entity_poly.pdbx_seq_one_letter_code
_entity_poly.pdbx_strand_id
1 'polypeptide(L)'
;MSFSKTKWLCLFLASGFTSQALSADSLFKAPVGSIYSLEYNSAYTGANVLKLTLSHVPDKSCAILATQLAGQYFEVLVNNQYVPLTPPASGTTWNRNMVVTDKTTALCKLGKDNTIVVNHFVYPKTYALYQSGGDIVHSSGGSVEKEKLVNVSYEIYRQTMQTRENHQLSIK
;
A
#
# COMPACT_ATOMS: atom_id res chain seq x y z
N MET A 1 45.13 -30.01 -37.40
CA MET A 1 44.55 -29.09 -38.41
C MET A 1 43.11 -29.53 -38.61
N SER A 2 42.03 -28.77 -38.47
CA SER A 2 41.78 -27.34 -38.38
C SER A 2 40.50 -27.11 -37.56
N PHE A 3 40.43 -25.97 -36.89
CA PHE A 3 39.31 -25.47 -36.09
C PHE A 3 38.14 -24.93 -36.93
N SER A 4 37.01 -24.75 -36.24
CA SER A 4 35.94 -23.76 -36.49
C SER A 4 34.75 -24.18 -37.35
N LYS A 5 33.57 -24.26 -36.72
CA LYS A 5 32.55 -23.21 -36.86
C LYS A 5 31.45 -23.35 -35.80
N THR A 6 31.51 -22.41 -34.88
CA THR A 6 30.51 -22.02 -33.88
C THR A 6 29.14 -21.80 -34.52
N LYS A 7 28.07 -22.39 -33.96
CA LYS A 7 26.71 -21.85 -34.13
C LYS A 7 26.06 -21.70 -32.76
N TRP A 8 25.58 -20.48 -32.56
CA TRP A 8 25.16 -19.86 -31.32
C TRP A 8 23.94 -20.53 -30.65
N LEU A 9 23.97 -20.43 -29.32
CA LEU A 9 22.86 -20.17 -28.41
C LEU A 9 21.55 -19.68 -29.06
N CYS A 10 20.43 -20.23 -28.60
CA CYS A 10 19.35 -19.43 -28.04
C CYS A 10 18.61 -20.27 -27.00
N LEU A 11 19.08 -20.14 -25.75
CA LEU A 11 18.39 -20.50 -24.53
C LEU A 11 17.11 -19.65 -24.47
N PHE A 12 15.95 -20.21 -24.81
CA PHE A 12 14.68 -19.58 -24.45
C PHE A 12 14.44 -19.83 -22.95
N LEU A 13 15.12 -19.04 -22.13
CA LEU A 13 14.63 -18.73 -20.79
C LEU A 13 13.32 -17.98 -21.00
N ALA A 14 12.20 -18.69 -20.92
CA ALA A 14 10.95 -18.07 -20.57
C ALA A 14 11.11 -17.55 -19.14
N SER A 15 11.67 -16.34 -19.02
CA SER A 15 11.59 -15.53 -17.82
C SER A 15 10.13 -15.12 -17.64
N GLY A 16 9.33 -16.08 -17.18
CA GLY A 16 8.10 -15.76 -16.50
C GLY A 16 8.49 -14.86 -15.34
N PHE A 17 8.03 -13.61 -15.37
CA PHE A 17 8.04 -12.77 -14.19
C PHE A 17 7.02 -13.34 -13.19
N THR A 18 7.32 -14.49 -12.62
CA THR A 18 6.84 -14.83 -11.30
C THR A 18 7.77 -14.12 -10.33
N SER A 19 7.69 -12.79 -10.25
CA SER A 19 8.01 -12.16 -8.98
C SER A 19 6.86 -12.57 -8.05
N GLN A 20 7.02 -13.74 -7.43
CA GLN A 20 6.46 -13.93 -6.11
C GLN A 20 7.04 -12.79 -5.29
N ALA A 21 6.29 -11.71 -5.13
CA ALA A 21 6.51 -10.80 -4.01
C ALA A 21 5.98 -11.52 -2.76
N LEU A 22 6.53 -12.71 -2.47
CA LEU A 22 6.51 -13.31 -1.16
C LEU A 22 7.63 -12.60 -0.38
N SER A 23 7.36 -11.36 0.02
CA SER A 23 7.85 -10.92 1.31
C SER A 23 6.66 -10.95 2.25
N ALA A 24 6.35 -12.14 2.76
CA ALA A 24 5.72 -12.21 4.07
C ALA A 24 6.83 -11.85 5.06
N ASP A 25 7.01 -10.55 5.30
CA ASP A 25 8.07 -10.06 6.17
C ASP A 25 7.79 -10.61 7.58
N SER A 26 8.66 -11.52 7.98
CA SER A 26 8.56 -12.36 9.16
C SER A 26 8.45 -11.53 10.43
N LEU A 27 7.41 -11.77 11.23
CA LEU A 27 7.11 -11.17 12.54
C LEU A 27 8.32 -10.51 13.24
N PHE A 28 8.35 -9.18 13.26
CA PHE A 28 9.42 -8.41 13.90
C PHE A 28 8.93 -7.81 15.22
N LYS A 29 9.83 -7.68 16.21
CA LYS A 29 9.52 -6.97 17.47
C LYS A 29 9.66 -5.47 17.28
N ALA A 30 8.60 -4.72 17.58
CA ALA A 30 8.61 -3.27 17.58
C ALA A 30 9.25 -2.71 18.86
N PRO A 31 9.70 -1.44 18.86
CA PRO A 31 10.28 -0.77 20.03
C PRO A 31 9.36 -0.70 21.25
N VAL A 32 8.06 -0.90 21.07
CA VAL A 32 7.03 -0.85 22.13
C VAL A 32 6.60 -2.23 22.64
N GLY A 33 7.38 -3.28 22.33
CA GLY A 33 7.10 -4.64 22.77
C GLY A 33 5.98 -5.36 22.00
N SER A 34 5.46 -4.74 20.94
CA SER A 34 4.52 -5.36 20.00
C SER A 34 5.24 -6.21 18.96
N ILE A 35 4.50 -7.05 18.26
CA ILE A 35 4.95 -7.80 17.08
C ILE A 35 4.31 -7.17 15.86
N TYR A 36 5.02 -7.05 14.74
CA TYR A 36 4.43 -6.58 13.48
C TYR A 36 4.59 -7.54 12.32
N SER A 37 3.61 -7.56 11.42
CA SER A 37 3.67 -8.20 10.11
C SER A 37 3.27 -7.21 9.01
N LEU A 38 3.90 -7.34 7.84
CA LEU A 38 3.57 -6.57 6.64
C LEU A 38 3.19 -7.54 5.53
N GLU A 39 2.02 -7.36 4.95
CA GLU A 39 1.51 -8.22 3.88
C GLU A 39 0.74 -7.41 2.84
N TYR A 40 0.52 -8.00 1.66
CA TYR A 40 -0.42 -7.45 0.69
C TYR A 40 -1.85 -7.78 1.12
N ASN A 41 -2.76 -6.80 1.05
CA ASN A 41 -4.16 -7.01 1.39
C ASN A 41 -4.97 -7.42 0.17
N SER A 42 -5.23 -8.72 0.03
CA SER A 42 -6.02 -9.28 -1.08
C SER A 42 -7.52 -8.98 -1.01
N ALA A 43 -8.04 -8.41 0.09
CA ALA A 43 -9.44 -8.01 0.18
C ALA A 43 -9.79 -6.86 -0.79
N TYR A 44 -8.80 -6.03 -1.13
CA TYR A 44 -8.95 -4.91 -2.06
C TYR A 44 -8.58 -5.33 -3.48
N THR A 45 -9.46 -6.12 -4.11
CA THR A 45 -9.24 -6.60 -5.49
C THR A 45 -9.09 -5.42 -6.46
N GLY A 46 -8.12 -5.51 -7.37
CA GLY A 46 -7.83 -4.45 -8.36
C GLY A 46 -7.09 -3.24 -7.79
N ALA A 47 -6.66 -3.26 -6.54
CA ALA A 47 -5.89 -2.19 -5.93
C ALA A 47 -4.66 -2.72 -5.20
N ASN A 48 -3.56 -1.96 -5.26
CA ASN A 48 -2.36 -2.26 -4.50
C ASN A 48 -2.52 -1.75 -3.07
N VAL A 49 -2.75 -2.66 -2.12
CA VAL A 49 -2.93 -2.31 -0.70
C VAL A 49 -1.93 -3.07 0.15
N LEU A 50 -1.16 -2.34 0.96
CA LEU A 50 -0.33 -2.93 2.00
C LEU A 50 -1.09 -2.92 3.33
N LYS A 51 -1.00 -4.02 4.06
CA LYS A 51 -1.54 -4.22 5.39
C LYS A 51 -0.39 -4.41 6.38
N LEU A 52 -0.27 -3.46 7.31
CA LEU A 52 0.58 -3.59 8.48
C LEU A 52 -0.29 -4.01 9.67
N THR A 53 0.05 -5.12 10.30
CA THR A 53 -0.60 -5.55 11.55
C THR A 53 0.38 -5.41 12.69
N LEU A 54 -0.01 -4.69 13.75
CA LEU A 54 0.70 -4.60 15.03
C LEU A 54 -0.10 -5.40 16.06
N SER A 55 0.48 -6.43 16.64
CA SER A 55 -0.12 -7.29 17.67
C SER A 55 0.60 -7.13 19.01
N HIS A 56 -0.09 -7.45 20.08
CA HIS A 56 0.40 -7.29 21.45
C HIS A 56 0.81 -5.83 21.80
N VAL A 57 0.01 -4.86 21.36
CA VAL A 57 0.24 -3.44 21.67
C VAL A 57 -0.24 -3.14 23.10
N PRO A 58 0.61 -2.57 23.98
CA PRO A 58 0.18 -2.10 25.30
C PRO A 58 -0.91 -1.04 25.22
N ASP A 59 -1.85 -1.04 26.16
CA ASP A 59 -2.97 -0.10 26.27
C ASP A 59 -2.60 1.38 26.05
N LYS A 60 -1.61 1.89 26.79
CA LYS A 60 -1.13 3.27 26.69
C LYS A 60 -0.56 3.58 25.30
N SER A 61 0.16 2.63 24.71
CA SER A 61 0.71 2.77 23.36
C SER A 61 -0.38 2.65 22.30
N CYS A 62 -1.41 1.83 22.53
CA CYS A 62 -2.50 1.58 21.58
C CYS A 62 -3.23 2.87 21.24
N ALA A 63 -3.66 3.65 22.26
CA ALA A 63 -4.41 4.87 22.03
C ALA A 63 -3.59 5.93 21.25
N ILE A 64 -2.32 6.09 21.62
CA ILE A 64 -1.40 7.05 20.98
C ILE A 64 -1.13 6.64 19.53
N LEU A 65 -0.73 5.39 19.30
CA LEU A 65 -0.41 4.89 17.97
C LEU A 65 -1.63 4.88 17.06
N ALA A 66 -2.78 4.38 17.53
CA ALA A 66 -4.00 4.35 16.73
C ALA A 66 -4.40 5.76 16.28
N THR A 67 -4.28 6.75 17.17
CA THR A 67 -4.58 8.15 16.84
C THR A 67 -3.62 8.70 15.79
N GLN A 68 -2.32 8.51 15.98
CA GLN A 68 -1.30 9.01 15.04
C GLN A 68 -1.42 8.35 13.66
N LEU A 69 -1.63 7.03 13.63
CA LEU A 69 -1.76 6.26 12.41
C LEU A 69 -3.05 6.63 11.66
N ALA A 70 -4.17 6.79 12.36
CA ALA A 70 -5.44 7.15 11.73
C ALA A 70 -5.45 8.58 11.15
N GLY A 71 -4.57 9.46 11.65
CA GLY A 71 -4.37 10.79 11.06
C GLY A 71 -3.52 10.77 9.78
N GLN A 72 -2.84 9.67 9.45
CA GLN A 72 -1.90 9.60 8.34
C GLN A 72 -2.29 8.57 7.26
N TYR A 73 -2.90 7.46 7.68
CA TYR A 73 -3.19 6.32 6.81
C TYR A 73 -4.66 6.25 6.44
N PHE A 74 -4.94 5.51 5.36
CA PHE A 74 -6.26 5.48 4.75
C PHE A 74 -7.30 4.83 5.66
N GLU A 75 -6.95 3.65 6.18
CA GLU A 75 -7.80 2.84 7.03
C GLU A 75 -6.97 2.30 8.19
N VAL A 76 -7.48 2.51 9.41
CA VAL A 76 -6.89 2.00 10.64
C VAL A 76 -7.98 1.33 11.45
N LEU A 77 -7.70 0.10 11.90
CA LEU A 77 -8.57 -0.65 12.79
C LEU A 77 -7.84 -0.93 14.10
N VAL A 78 -8.56 -0.83 15.21
CA VAL A 78 -8.12 -1.30 16.53
C VAL A 78 -9.02 -2.45 16.93
N ASN A 79 -8.45 -3.61 17.25
CA ASN A 79 -9.21 -4.79 17.66
C ASN A 79 -10.36 -5.15 16.69
N ASN A 80 -10.08 -5.05 15.39
CA ASN A 80 -11.03 -5.28 14.28
C ASN A 80 -12.20 -4.28 14.21
N GLN A 81 -12.05 -3.09 14.82
CA GLN A 81 -13.02 -1.99 14.76
C GLN A 81 -12.38 -0.77 14.14
N TYR A 82 -13.09 -0.08 13.25
CA TYR A 82 -12.63 1.14 12.60
C TYR A 82 -12.32 2.24 13.61
N VAL A 83 -11.18 2.90 13.44
CA VAL A 83 -10.90 4.14 14.17
C VAL A 83 -11.90 5.21 13.73
N PRO A 84 -12.65 5.82 14.67
CA PRO A 84 -13.68 6.78 14.34
C PRO A 84 -13.07 8.10 13.84
N LEU A 85 -13.54 8.52 12.68
CA LEU A 85 -13.12 9.74 12.00
C LEU A 85 -14.31 10.69 11.85
N THR A 86 -14.08 11.99 12.08
CA THR A 86 -15.04 13.04 11.76
C THR A 86 -14.66 13.72 10.44
N PRO A 87 -15.56 13.79 9.46
CA PRO A 87 -15.29 14.51 8.23
C PRO A 87 -15.14 16.01 8.49
N PRO A 88 -14.31 16.73 7.70
CA PRO A 88 -14.22 18.17 7.80
C PRO A 88 -15.58 18.83 7.51
N ALA A 89 -15.89 19.93 8.19
CA ALA A 89 -17.16 20.66 8.07
C ALA A 89 -17.50 21.10 6.64
N SER A 90 -16.49 21.23 5.77
CA SER A 90 -16.65 21.58 4.35
C SER A 90 -17.04 20.41 3.45
N GLY A 91 -17.19 19.19 3.98
CA GLY A 91 -17.54 18.00 3.18
C GLY A 91 -16.47 17.55 2.18
N THR A 92 -15.31 18.19 2.18
CA THR A 92 -14.26 17.98 1.18
C THR A 92 -13.12 17.13 1.73
N THR A 93 -12.92 15.98 1.09
CA THR A 93 -11.76 15.08 1.17
C THR A 93 -11.49 14.36 2.51
N TRP A 94 -11.59 13.03 2.47
CA TRP A 94 -11.31 12.07 3.56
C TRP A 94 -9.93 12.24 4.21
N ASN A 95 -8.96 12.79 3.48
CA ASN A 95 -7.60 13.03 3.97
C ASN A 95 -7.50 14.20 4.97
N ARG A 96 -8.62 14.86 5.29
CA ARG A 96 -8.72 15.90 6.34
C ARG A 96 -9.66 15.51 7.46
N ASN A 97 -10.02 14.23 7.56
CA ASN A 97 -10.82 13.78 8.68
C ASN A 97 -10.03 13.94 9.98
N MET A 98 -10.71 14.38 11.02
CA MET A 98 -10.15 14.43 12.37
C MET A 98 -10.39 13.11 13.07
N VAL A 99 -9.39 12.61 13.79
CA VAL A 99 -9.55 11.42 14.62
C VAL A 99 -10.33 11.77 15.88
N VAL A 100 -11.34 10.97 16.24
CA VAL A 100 -12.08 11.13 17.50
C VAL A 100 -11.32 10.40 18.62
N THR A 101 -10.42 11.10 19.29
CA THR A 101 -9.43 10.54 20.23
C THR A 101 -10.06 9.73 21.37
N ASP A 102 -11.12 10.23 21.99
CA ASP A 102 -11.77 9.55 23.13
C ASP A 102 -12.39 8.22 22.70
N LYS A 103 -13.09 8.21 21.56
CA LYS A 103 -13.67 6.98 21.01
C LYS A 103 -12.59 6.01 20.53
N THR A 104 -11.48 6.52 19.98
CA THR A 104 -10.33 5.71 19.59
C THR A 104 -9.70 5.03 20.81
N THR A 105 -9.53 5.77 21.90
CA THR A 105 -9.01 5.25 23.18
C THR A 105 -9.90 4.14 23.72
N ALA A 106 -11.22 4.27 23.59
CA ALA A 106 -12.18 3.25 24.01
C ALA A 106 -12.10 1.93 23.21
N LEU A 107 -11.48 1.92 22.02
CA LEU A 107 -11.25 0.68 21.26
C LEU A 107 -10.10 -0.16 21.85
N CYS A 108 -9.22 0.46 22.63
CA CYS A 108 -8.08 -0.20 23.24
C CYS A 108 -8.50 -0.91 24.54
N LYS A 109 -8.22 -2.20 24.61
CA LYS A 109 -8.39 -3.05 25.80
C LYS A 109 -7.24 -2.81 26.79
N LEU A 110 -7.53 -2.99 28.07
CA LEU A 110 -6.52 -2.96 29.13
C LEU A 110 -5.48 -4.09 28.93
N GLY A 111 -4.23 -3.81 29.30
CA GLY A 111 -3.15 -4.78 29.20
C GLY A 111 -2.36 -4.67 27.89
N LYS A 112 -1.87 -5.81 27.37
CA LYS A 112 -0.93 -5.87 26.25
C LYS A 112 -1.44 -6.56 25.00
N ASP A 113 -2.73 -6.88 24.90
CA ASP A 113 -3.26 -7.70 23.79
C ASP A 113 -4.10 -6.89 22.79
N ASN A 114 -3.71 -5.64 22.54
CA ASN A 114 -4.33 -4.86 21.47
C ASN A 114 -3.72 -5.20 20.11
N THR A 115 -4.57 -5.19 19.09
CA THR A 115 -4.15 -5.28 17.69
C THR A 115 -4.49 -3.98 16.97
N ILE A 116 -3.55 -3.43 16.22
CA ILE A 116 -3.75 -2.31 15.30
C ILE A 116 -3.48 -2.80 13.88
N VAL A 117 -4.44 -2.62 12.98
CA VAL A 117 -4.28 -2.91 11.55
C VAL A 117 -4.28 -1.59 10.79
N VAL A 118 -3.31 -1.40 9.92
CA VAL A 118 -3.20 -0.24 9.02
C VAL A 118 -3.25 -0.75 7.59
N ASN A 119 -4.23 -0.27 6.82
CA ASN A 119 -4.32 -0.54 5.39
C ASN A 119 -4.00 0.74 4.60
N HIS A 120 -3.08 0.64 3.65
CA HIS A 120 -2.62 1.76 2.86
C HIS A 120 -2.57 1.42 1.36
N PHE A 121 -3.26 2.23 0.57
CA PHE A 121 -3.20 2.15 -0.90
C PHE A 121 -1.86 2.67 -1.40
N VAL A 122 -1.12 1.82 -2.09
CA VAL A 122 0.13 2.16 -2.77
C VAL A 122 -0.18 2.37 -4.24
N TYR A 123 0.07 3.56 -4.76
CA TYR A 123 -0.08 3.84 -6.18
C TYR A 123 1.25 4.34 -6.77
N PRO A 124 1.61 3.91 -7.98
CA PRO A 124 2.80 4.43 -8.64
C PRO A 124 2.61 5.93 -8.92
N LYS A 125 3.63 6.75 -8.62
CA LYS A 125 3.65 8.14 -9.08
C LYS A 125 3.81 8.13 -10.60
N THR A 126 2.70 8.32 -11.32
CA THR A 126 2.68 8.36 -12.79
C THR A 126 3.57 9.45 -13.37
N TYR A 127 3.77 10.56 -12.63
CA TYR A 127 4.60 11.70 -13.05
C TYR A 127 6.11 11.45 -13.04
N ALA A 128 6.63 10.43 -12.35
CA ALA A 128 8.07 10.16 -12.28
C ALA A 128 8.64 9.59 -13.61
N LEU A 129 7.78 9.29 -14.58
CA LEU A 129 8.18 8.85 -15.91
C LEU A 129 8.36 10.02 -16.89
N TYR A 130 7.93 11.23 -16.54
CA TYR A 130 8.11 12.44 -17.34
C TYR A 130 9.35 13.20 -16.83
N GLN A 131 10.39 13.33 -17.65
CA GLN A 131 11.47 14.29 -17.36
C GLN A 131 10.93 15.74 -17.47
N SER A 132 11.62 16.69 -16.85
CA SER A 132 11.28 18.13 -16.84
C SER A 132 11.14 18.77 -18.23
N GLY A 133 11.60 18.09 -19.29
CA GLY A 133 11.44 18.50 -20.69
C GLY A 133 10.13 18.06 -21.36
N GLY A 134 9.26 17.32 -20.66
CA GLY A 134 7.88 17.11 -21.07
C GLY A 134 7.69 16.51 -22.46
N ASP A 135 8.33 15.38 -22.79
CA ASP A 135 7.77 14.52 -23.85
C ASP A 135 8.37 13.12 -23.84
N ILE A 136 7.53 12.11 -23.57
CA ILE A 136 7.84 10.70 -23.86
C ILE A 136 7.28 10.33 -25.24
N VAL A 137 6.27 11.07 -25.71
CA VAL A 137 5.51 10.77 -26.93
C VAL A 137 6.29 11.19 -28.19
N HIS A 138 7.25 12.12 -28.06
CA HIS A 138 7.99 12.67 -29.20
C HIS A 138 9.52 12.57 -29.08
N SER A 139 10.06 11.89 -28.06
CA SER A 139 11.51 11.69 -27.99
C SER A 139 11.94 10.63 -29.00
N SER A 140 13.00 10.89 -29.75
CA SER A 140 13.61 10.01 -30.76
C SER A 140 14.15 8.67 -30.22
N GLY A 141 13.85 8.32 -28.96
CA GLY A 141 14.20 7.07 -28.28
C GLY A 141 13.07 6.51 -27.38
N GLY A 142 11.81 6.88 -27.63
CA GLY A 142 10.64 6.29 -26.98
C GLY A 142 10.39 4.86 -27.48
N SER A 143 10.75 3.86 -26.69
CA SER A 143 10.49 2.46 -27.04
C SER A 143 9.07 2.07 -26.62
N VAL A 144 8.43 1.19 -27.39
CA VAL A 144 7.09 0.64 -27.12
C VAL A 144 6.98 0.09 -25.68
N GLU A 145 8.08 -0.41 -25.13
CA GLU A 145 8.15 -0.90 -23.75
C GLU A 145 7.94 0.21 -22.70
N LYS A 146 8.43 1.43 -22.95
CA LYS A 146 8.27 2.56 -22.02
C LYS A 146 6.82 3.06 -22.00
N GLU A 147 6.19 3.15 -23.17
CA GLU A 147 4.77 3.51 -23.27
C GLU A 147 3.87 2.46 -22.60
N LYS A 148 4.20 1.17 -22.79
CA LYS A 148 3.52 0.07 -22.09
C LYS A 148 3.63 0.18 -20.57
N LEU A 149 4.80 0.54 -20.03
CA LEU A 149 4.99 0.73 -18.58
C LEU A 149 4.17 1.91 -18.02
N VAL A 150 4.09 3.02 -18.76
CA VAL A 150 3.25 4.16 -18.40
C VAL A 150 1.78 3.75 -18.35
N ASN A 151 1.29 3.08 -19.39
CA ASN A 151 -0.10 2.63 -19.47
C ASN A 151 -0.46 1.65 -18.35
N VAL A 152 0.41 0.68 -18.06
CA VAL A 152 0.21 -0.25 -16.94
C VAL A 152 0.18 0.48 -15.60
N SER A 153 1.09 1.44 -15.38
CA SER A 153 1.13 2.24 -14.15
C SER A 153 -0.12 3.11 -13.98
N TYR A 154 -0.61 3.68 -15.08
CA TYR A 154 -1.84 4.47 -15.10
C TYR A 154 -3.07 3.61 -14.78
N GLU A 155 -3.18 2.42 -15.36
CA GLU A 155 -4.29 1.50 -15.07
C GLU A 155 -4.30 1.05 -13.60
N ILE A 156 -3.14 0.74 -13.03
CA ILE A 156 -3.01 0.41 -11.60
C ILE A 156 -3.46 1.58 -10.73
N TYR A 157 -3.04 2.81 -11.07
CA TYR A 157 -3.48 4.02 -10.36
C TYR A 157 -5.00 4.19 -10.43
N ARG A 158 -5.58 4.10 -11.64
CA ARG A 158 -7.02 4.27 -11.89
C ARG A 158 -7.85 3.27 -11.09
N GLN A 159 -7.51 1.98 -11.17
CA GLN A 159 -8.22 0.93 -10.42
C GLN A 159 -8.08 1.11 -8.90
N THR A 160 -6.88 1.46 -8.43
CA THR A 160 -6.62 1.73 -7.01
C THR A 160 -7.49 2.87 -6.48
N MET A 161 -7.60 3.98 -7.21
CA MET A 161 -8.41 5.12 -6.80
C MET A 161 -9.91 4.78 -6.83
N GLN A 162 -10.37 4.01 -7.81
CA GLN A 162 -11.76 3.57 -7.89
C GLN A 162 -12.14 2.63 -6.74
N THR A 163 -11.30 1.63 -6.44
CA THR A 163 -11.53 0.72 -5.30
C THR A 163 -11.56 1.47 -3.98
N ARG A 164 -10.65 2.44 -3.81
CA ARG A 164 -10.63 3.32 -2.64
C ARG A 164 -11.93 4.10 -2.48
N GLU A 165 -12.41 4.75 -3.54
CA GLU A 165 -13.64 5.54 -3.52
C GLU A 165 -14.87 4.67 -3.21
N ASN A 166 -15.00 3.53 -3.90
CA ASN A 166 -16.10 2.58 -3.67
C ASN A 166 -16.14 2.11 -2.21
N HIS A 167 -14.97 1.79 -1.64
CA HIS A 167 -14.87 1.38 -0.26
C HIS A 167 -15.31 2.49 0.71
N GLN A 168 -14.89 3.74 0.47
CA GLN A 168 -15.34 4.89 1.27
C GLN A 168 -16.86 5.08 1.24
N LEU A 169 -17.51 4.81 0.11
CA LEU A 169 -18.96 4.87 0.00
C LEU A 169 -19.66 3.73 0.76
N SER A 170 -19.03 2.55 0.85
CA SER A 170 -19.61 1.37 1.49
C SER A 170 -19.61 1.38 3.03
N ILE A 171 -18.75 2.19 3.64
CA ILE A 171 -18.58 2.27 5.10
C ILE A 171 -19.38 3.43 5.73
N LYS A 172 -19.96 4.31 4.91
CA LYS A 172 -20.88 5.38 5.37
C LYS A 172 -22.17 4.78 5.93
#